data_AF-A0A182SW68-F1
#
_entry.id   AF-A0A182SW68-F1
#
_cell.length_a   1.000
_cell.length_b   1.000
_cell.length_c   1.000
_cell.angle_alpha   90.00
_cell.angle_beta   90.00
_cell.angle_gamma   90.00
#
_symmetry.space_group_name_H-M   'P 1'
#
loop_
_entity.id
_entity.type
_entity.pdbx_description
1 polymer ?
#
loop_
_entity_poly.entity_id
_entity_poly.type
_entity_poly.pdbx_seq_one_letter_code
_entity_poly.pdbx_strand_id
1 'polypeptide(L)'
;MFLEILQTLIKVLIVFSILIIAFGLAFYILLSKVSEPQVNHLSFSSIPMSLVRTFSMMLGEMDFVGTYVQPFHVGDLPFPFPSFVILCLFMILMPILLMNLLIGLAVGDIESVRRNAQLKRLAMQVVLHTELERKLPQMWLEMVDKMELIEYPNEKKC
;
A
#
# COMPACT_ATOMS: atom_id res chain seq x y z
N MET A 1 -8.99 -10.92 -0.51
CA MET A 1 -7.65 -10.47 -0.93
C MET A 1 -7.59 -8.95 -1.08
N PHE A 2 -8.09 -8.33 -2.16
CA PHE A 2 -7.94 -6.86 -2.35
C PHE A 2 -8.53 -6.02 -1.21
N LEU A 3 -9.80 -6.26 -0.81
CA LEU A 3 -10.44 -5.51 0.28
C LEU A 3 -9.77 -5.73 1.63
N GLU A 4 -9.22 -6.92 1.89
CA GLU A 4 -8.48 -7.22 3.12
C GLU A 4 -7.17 -6.41 3.16
N ILE A 5 -6.41 -6.41 2.06
CA ILE A 5 -5.17 -5.63 1.93
C ILE A 5 -5.46 -4.12 1.99
N LEU A 6 -6.55 -3.65 1.38
CA LEU A 6 -6.97 -2.25 1.47
C LEU A 6 -7.29 -1.85 2.92
N GLN A 7 -7.96 -2.72 3.67
CA GLN A 7 -8.28 -2.46 5.07
C GLN A 7 -7.03 -2.41 5.94
N THR A 8 -6.04 -3.27 5.71
CA THR A 8 -4.76 -3.20 6.44
C THR A 8 -3.97 -1.96 6.07
N LEU A 9 -3.92 -1.59 4.78
CA LEU A 9 -3.30 -0.36 4.31
C LEU A 9 -3.92 0.89 4.96
N ILE A 10 -5.26 0.99 5.01
CA ILE A 10 -5.93 2.14 5.63
C ILE A 10 -5.59 2.26 7.12
N LYS A 11 -5.56 1.15 7.87
CA LYS A 11 -5.17 1.17 9.30
C LYS A 11 -3.75 1.70 9.48
N VAL A 12 -2.83 1.25 8.65
CA VAL A 12 -1.43 1.66 8.67
C VAL A 12 -1.33 3.15 8.33
N LEU A 13 -2.01 3.60 7.26
CA LEU A 13 -2.02 4.99 6.82
C LEU A 13 -2.58 5.95 7.88
N ILE A 14 -3.56 5.53 8.69
CA ILE A 14 -4.06 6.32 9.83
C ILE A 14 -2.96 6.56 10.86
N VAL A 15 -2.15 5.54 11.20
CA VAL A 15 -1.04 5.71 12.15
C VAL A 15 0.03 6.63 11.58
N PHE A 16 0.35 6.48 10.29
CA PHE A 16 1.32 7.32 9.60
C PHE A 16 0.83 8.74 9.29
N SER A 17 -0.47 9.01 9.40
CA SER A 17 -1.04 10.35 9.17
C SER A 17 -0.41 11.42 10.08
N ILE A 18 -0.02 11.04 11.31
CA ILE A 18 0.66 11.94 12.26
C ILE A 18 2.00 12.44 11.67
N LEU A 19 2.76 11.55 11.02
CA LEU A 19 4.02 11.88 10.37
C LEU A 19 3.80 12.74 9.12
N ILE A 20 2.77 12.43 8.31
CA ILE A 20 2.39 13.24 7.14
C ILE A 20 2.06 14.68 7.58
N ILE A 21 1.30 14.84 8.66
CA ILE A 21 0.93 16.15 9.20
C ILE A 21 2.16 16.87 9.75
N ALA A 22 3.01 16.18 10.53
CA ALA A 22 4.21 16.77 11.12
C ALA A 22 5.19 17.29 10.05
N PHE A 23 5.52 16.46 9.06
CA PHE A 23 6.41 16.85 7.97
C PHE A 23 5.77 17.87 7.04
N GLY A 24 4.47 17.76 6.76
CA GLY A 24 3.76 18.75 5.93
C GLY A 24 3.73 20.14 6.56
N LEU A 25 3.50 20.24 7.86
CA LEU A 25 3.60 21.50 8.59
C LEU A 25 5.04 22.01 8.68
N ALA A 26 6.03 21.13 8.86
CA ALA A 26 7.45 21.51 8.84
C ALA A 26 7.85 22.12 7.48
N PHE A 27 7.47 21.48 6.38
CA PHE A 27 7.71 22.00 5.03
C PHE A 27 6.93 23.29 4.76
N TYR A 28 5.69 23.40 5.24
CA TYR A 28 4.95 24.67 5.20
C TYR A 28 5.73 25.79 5.88
N ILE A 29 6.25 25.59 7.09
CA ILE A 29 6.98 26.65 7.81
C ILE A 29 8.31 27.00 7.10
N LEU A 30 9.03 26.00 6.60
CA LEU A 30 10.35 26.18 5.99
C LEU A 30 10.28 26.79 4.58
N LEU A 31 9.28 26.41 3.78
CA LEU A 31 9.16 26.79 2.37
C LEU A 31 8.07 27.84 2.09
N SER A 32 7.22 28.22 3.06
CA SER A 32 6.14 29.22 2.83
C SER A 32 6.63 30.64 2.56
N LYS A 33 7.87 30.98 2.94
CA LYS A 33 8.43 32.34 2.84
C LYS A 33 9.28 32.58 1.59
N VAL A 34 9.36 31.62 0.67
CA VAL A 34 10.12 31.82 -0.57
C VAL A 34 9.40 32.87 -1.43
N SER A 35 10.09 33.97 -1.72
CA SER A 35 9.50 35.23 -2.18
C SER A 35 9.22 35.27 -3.70
N GLU A 36 9.84 34.38 -4.48
CA GLU A 36 9.57 34.27 -5.91
C GLU A 36 8.43 33.29 -6.23
N PRO A 37 7.46 33.69 -7.08
CA PRO A 37 6.35 32.84 -7.50
C PRO A 37 6.82 31.83 -8.54
N GLN A 38 7.59 30.82 -8.10
CA GLN A 38 7.83 29.64 -8.91
C GLN A 38 6.64 28.69 -8.77
N VAL A 39 6.22 28.07 -9.87
CA VAL A 39 5.03 27.18 -9.94
C VAL A 39 5.07 26.08 -8.87
N ASN A 40 6.28 25.63 -8.49
CA ASN A 40 6.51 24.63 -7.47
C ASN A 40 6.27 25.12 -6.03
N HIS A 41 6.50 26.40 -5.73
CA HIS A 41 6.30 26.98 -4.38
C HIS A 41 4.84 27.25 -4.03
N LEU A 42 3.96 27.36 -5.02
CA LEU A 42 2.50 27.41 -4.78
C LEU A 42 2.01 26.18 -4.00
N SER A 43 2.70 25.04 -4.14
CA SER A 43 2.39 23.80 -3.43
C SER A 43 2.55 23.92 -1.90
N PHE A 44 3.33 24.87 -1.39
CA PHE A 44 3.55 25.09 0.05
C PHE A 44 2.95 26.41 0.56
N SER A 45 2.15 27.09 -0.26
CA SER A 45 1.50 28.36 0.09
C SER A 45 0.38 28.21 1.14
N SER A 46 -0.28 27.06 1.16
CA SER A 46 -1.38 26.76 2.08
C SER A 46 -1.16 25.43 2.78
N ILE A 47 -1.65 25.33 4.01
CA ILE A 47 -1.59 24.11 4.82
C ILE A 47 -2.16 22.89 4.06
N PRO A 48 -3.38 22.92 3.47
CA PRO A 48 -3.90 21.76 2.75
C PRO A 48 -3.05 21.38 1.53
N MET A 49 -2.54 22.36 0.78
CA MET A 49 -1.67 22.05 -0.36
C MET A 49 -0.34 21.44 0.08
N SER A 50 0.23 21.91 1.19
CA SER A 50 1.48 21.35 1.73
C SER A 50 1.32 19.89 2.17
N LEU A 51 0.15 19.53 2.73
CA LEU A 51 -0.16 18.15 3.10
C LEU A 51 -0.31 17.25 1.86
N VAL A 52 -1.03 17.72 0.84
CA VAL A 52 -1.18 16.98 -0.43
C VAL A 52 0.17 16.82 -1.12
N ARG A 53 1.01 17.86 -1.11
CA ARG A 53 2.37 17.80 -1.67
C ARG A 53 3.24 16.82 -0.90
N THR A 54 3.18 16.81 0.43
CA THR A 54 3.91 15.85 1.28
C THR A 54 3.44 14.41 1.02
N PHE A 55 2.15 14.22 0.77
CA PHE A 55 1.59 12.93 0.39
C PHE A 55 2.09 12.46 -1.00
N SER A 56 2.14 13.33 -2.00
CA SER A 56 2.76 13.02 -3.31
C SER A 56 4.26 12.73 -3.17
N MET A 57 4.98 13.48 -2.33
CA MET A 57 6.39 13.21 -2.02
C MET A 57 6.61 11.85 -1.33
N MET A 58 5.65 11.35 -0.56
CA MET A 58 5.69 10.00 0.03
C MET A 58 5.68 8.90 -1.04
N LEU A 59 5.00 9.13 -2.18
CA LEU A 59 4.97 8.21 -3.31
C LEU A 59 6.26 8.21 -4.15
N GLY A 60 7.23 9.06 -3.79
CA GLY A 60 8.52 9.19 -4.48
C GLY A 60 8.60 10.33 -5.49
N GLU A 61 7.52 11.12 -5.65
CA GLU A 61 7.50 12.29 -6.53
C GLU A 61 8.13 13.51 -5.83
N MET A 62 9.47 13.61 -5.90
CA MET A 62 10.21 14.73 -5.33
C MET A 62 10.91 15.55 -6.44
N ASP A 63 10.43 16.77 -6.68
CA ASP A 63 11.14 17.74 -7.53
C ASP A 63 12.20 18.49 -6.70
N PHE A 64 13.36 17.84 -6.51
CA PHE A 64 14.47 18.39 -5.74
C PHE A 64 15.06 19.66 -6.38
N VAL A 65 15.20 19.67 -7.70
CA VAL A 65 15.86 20.77 -8.43
C VAL A 65 15.02 22.04 -8.33
N GLY A 66 13.73 21.94 -8.66
CA GLY A 66 12.84 23.09 -8.67
C GLY A 66 12.46 23.59 -7.28
N THR A 67 12.42 22.71 -6.26
CA THR A 67 11.95 23.08 -4.91
C THR A 67 13.08 23.51 -3.97
N TYR A 68 14.29 22.96 -4.13
CA TYR A 68 15.39 23.17 -3.18
C TYR A 68 16.65 23.77 -3.82
N VAL A 69 17.05 23.31 -5.02
CA VAL A 69 18.32 23.75 -5.63
C VAL A 69 18.24 25.17 -6.19
N GLN A 70 17.15 25.49 -6.89
CA GLN A 70 16.95 26.80 -7.50
C GLN A 70 16.83 27.93 -6.46
N PRO A 71 16.00 27.81 -5.40
CA PRO A 71 15.93 28.83 -4.34
C PRO A 71 17.24 28.95 -3.54
N PHE A 72 18.00 27.86 -3.41
CA PHE A 72 19.31 27.89 -2.75
C PHE A 72 20.34 28.71 -3.54
N HIS A 73 20.35 28.63 -4.88
CA HIS A 73 21.26 29.40 -5.72
C HIS A 73 20.88 30.88 -5.83
N VAL A 74 19.58 31.18 -5.81
CA VAL A 74 19.06 32.56 -5.87
C VAL A 74 19.15 33.27 -4.50
N GLY A 75 19.29 32.51 -3.41
CA GLY A 75 19.35 33.05 -2.05
C GLY A 75 17.99 33.32 -1.41
N ASP A 76 16.90 32.86 -2.05
CA ASP A 76 15.51 33.05 -1.59
C ASP A 76 15.07 32.03 -0.55
N LEU A 77 15.94 31.09 -0.19
CA LEU A 77 15.64 30.07 0.80
C LEU A 77 16.06 30.58 2.19
N PRO A 78 15.11 30.93 3.09
CA PRO A 78 15.42 31.62 4.35
C PRO A 78 16.25 30.78 5.31
N PHE A 79 16.11 29.45 5.26
CA PHE A 79 16.78 28.52 6.17
C PHE A 79 17.33 27.30 5.42
N PRO A 80 18.49 27.39 4.74
CA PRO A 80 19.03 26.30 3.93
C PRO A 80 19.42 25.07 4.73
N PHE A 81 20.19 25.26 5.79
CA PHE A 81 20.66 24.16 6.60
C PHE A 81 19.54 23.28 7.19
N PRO A 82 18.55 23.82 7.95
CA PRO A 82 17.49 22.99 8.51
C PRO A 82 16.56 22.40 7.44
N SER A 83 16.38 23.08 6.31
CA SER A 83 15.56 22.56 5.20
C SER A 83 16.18 21.28 4.62
N PHE A 84 17.49 21.26 4.37
CA PHE A 84 18.17 20.05 3.89
C PHE A 84 18.20 18.93 4.94
N VAL A 85 18.39 19.26 6.22
CA VAL A 85 18.36 18.26 7.30
C VAL A 85 16.99 17.59 7.41
N ILE A 86 15.91 18.38 7.42
CA ILE A 86 14.54 17.86 7.49
C ILE A 86 14.18 17.09 6.22
N LEU A 87 14.65 17.53 5.06
CA LEU A 87 14.49 16.81 3.80
C LEU A 87 15.17 15.43 3.82
N CYS A 88 16.44 15.35 4.26
CA CYS A 88 17.14 14.07 4.38
C CYS A 88 16.43 13.13 5.36
N LEU A 89 16.02 13.65 6.52
CA LEU A 89 15.26 12.89 7.51
C LEU A 89 13.94 12.37 6.92
N PHE A 90 13.22 13.21 6.18
CA PHE A 90 11.99 12.84 5.47
C PHE A 90 12.23 11.74 4.43
N MET A 91 13.29 11.83 3.61
CA MET A 91 13.61 10.82 2.59
C MET A 91 13.83 9.43 3.20
N ILE A 92 14.51 9.36 4.35
CA ILE A 92 14.77 8.10 5.05
C ILE A 92 13.48 7.54 5.65
N LEU A 93 12.70 8.37 6.37
CA LEU A 93 11.53 7.91 7.12
C LEU A 93 10.33 7.59 6.21
N MET A 94 10.07 8.43 5.20
CA MET A 94 8.82 8.37 4.43
C MET A 94 9.03 7.54 3.14
N PRO A 95 9.68 8.03 2.06
CA PRO A 95 9.86 7.21 0.85
C PRO A 95 10.55 5.86 1.06
N ILE A 96 11.56 5.77 1.93
CA ILE A 96 12.32 4.51 2.10
C ILE A 96 11.65 3.61 3.14
N LEU A 97 11.59 4.04 4.40
CA LEU A 97 11.14 3.16 5.48
C LEU A 97 9.64 2.86 5.38
N LEU A 98 8.80 3.89 5.18
CA LEU A 98 7.35 3.70 5.12
C LEU A 98 6.93 2.86 3.91
N MET A 99 7.48 3.11 2.71
CA MET A 99 7.15 2.29 1.53
C MET A 99 7.59 0.84 1.73
N ASN A 100 8.79 0.60 2.26
CA ASN A 100 9.26 -0.75 2.55
C ASN A 100 8.40 -1.46 3.61
N LEU A 101 7.90 -0.72 4.61
CA LEU A 101 7.00 -1.26 5.61
C LEU A 101 5.62 -1.60 5.01
N LEU A 102 5.05 -0.72 4.18
CA LEU A 102 3.77 -0.98 3.50
C LEU A 102 3.86 -2.22 2.61
N ILE A 103 4.96 -2.36 1.86
CA ILE A 103 5.22 -3.54 1.03
C ILE A 103 5.41 -4.78 1.91
N GLY A 104 6.18 -4.68 2.99
CA GLY A 104 6.42 -5.79 3.92
C GLY A 104 5.15 -6.30 4.59
N LEU A 105 4.26 -5.39 5.01
CA LEU A 105 2.96 -5.73 5.57
C LEU A 105 2.05 -6.37 4.51
N ALA A 106 2.00 -5.80 3.30
CA ALA A 106 1.21 -6.37 2.22
C ALA A 106 1.66 -7.80 1.87
N VAL A 107 2.97 -8.07 1.83
CA VAL A 107 3.50 -9.42 1.56
C VAL A 107 3.16 -10.38 2.69
N GLY A 108 3.29 -9.96 3.96
CA GLY A 108 2.89 -10.77 5.11
C GLY A 108 1.40 -11.10 5.13
N ASP A 109 0.55 -10.13 4.80
CA ASP A 109 -0.91 -10.30 4.70
C ASP A 109 -1.28 -11.25 3.55
N ILE A 110 -0.63 -11.14 2.38
CA ILE A 110 -0.89 -12.01 1.22
C ILE A 110 -0.68 -13.48 1.56
N GLU A 111 0.39 -13.83 2.28
CA GLU A 111 0.68 -15.23 2.61
C GLU A 111 -0.40 -15.84 3.52
N SER A 112 -0.80 -15.11 4.56
CA SER A 112 -1.86 -15.55 5.48
C SER A 112 -3.23 -15.67 4.78
N VAL A 113 -3.57 -14.70 3.93
CA VAL A 113 -4.80 -14.71 3.15
C VAL A 113 -4.79 -15.84 2.11
N ARG A 114 -3.64 -16.12 1.49
CA ARG A 114 -3.50 -17.22 0.51
C ARG A 114 -3.77 -18.57 1.16
N ARG A 115 -3.22 -18.82 2.35
CA ARG A 115 -3.46 -20.07 3.10
C ARG A 115 -4.93 -20.22 3.48
N ASN A 116 -5.56 -19.15 3.96
CA ASN A 116 -6.99 -19.15 4.27
C ASN A 116 -7.87 -19.30 3.03
N ALA A 117 -7.48 -18.73 1.89
CA ALA A 117 -8.20 -18.85 0.63
C ALA A 117 -8.21 -20.28 0.09
N GLN A 118 -7.11 -21.03 0.25
CA GLN A 118 -7.07 -22.45 -0.13
C GLN A 118 -8.06 -23.28 0.70
N LEU A 119 -8.08 -23.09 2.02
CA LEU A 119 -9.05 -23.76 2.89
C LEU A 119 -10.48 -23.33 2.58
N LYS A 120 -10.73 -22.04 2.37
CA LYS A 120 -12.05 -21.51 2.02
C LYS A 120 -12.55 -22.06 0.68
N ARG A 121 -11.66 -22.22 -0.30
CA ARG A 121 -11.97 -22.85 -1.59
C ARG A 121 -12.37 -24.32 -1.41
N LEU A 122 -11.60 -25.08 -0.63
CA LEU A 122 -11.91 -26.48 -0.35
C LEU A 122 -13.25 -26.61 0.39
N ALA A 123 -13.47 -25.79 1.41
CA ALA A 123 -14.74 -25.75 2.15
C ALA A 123 -15.92 -25.42 1.23
N MET A 124 -15.75 -24.46 0.32
CA MET A 124 -16.80 -24.12 -0.67
C MET A 124 -17.09 -25.29 -1.61
N GLN A 125 -16.08 -26.04 -2.04
CA GLN A 125 -16.27 -27.26 -2.83
C GLN A 125 -17.03 -28.32 -2.04
N VAL A 126 -16.65 -28.58 -0.78
CA VAL A 126 -17.34 -29.55 0.08
C VAL A 126 -18.80 -29.14 0.28
N VAL A 127 -19.07 -27.89 0.64
CA VAL A 127 -20.44 -27.38 0.82
C VAL A 127 -21.26 -27.54 -0.46
N LEU A 128 -20.69 -27.19 -1.62
CA LEU A 128 -21.38 -27.33 -2.90
C LEU A 128 -21.67 -28.80 -3.25
N HIS A 129 -20.72 -29.70 -3.03
CA HIS A 129 -20.91 -31.14 -3.23
C HIS A 129 -22.00 -31.69 -2.30
N THR A 130 -21.99 -31.32 -1.02
CA THR A 130 -23.02 -31.75 -0.06
C THR A 130 -24.40 -31.19 -0.40
N GLU A 131 -24.49 -29.93 -0.83
CA GLU A 131 -25.76 -29.34 -1.25
C GLU A 131 -26.32 -30.00 -2.52
N LEU A 132 -25.45 -30.37 -3.47
CA LEU A 132 -25.83 -31.13 -4.66
C LEU A 132 -26.29 -32.53 -4.32
N GLU A 133 -25.53 -33.26 -3.50
CA GLU A 133 -25.86 -34.60 -3.04
C GLU A 133 -27.23 -34.63 -2.36
N ARG A 134 -27.50 -33.67 -1.46
CA ARG A 134 -28.81 -33.58 -0.77
C ARG A 134 -29.98 -33.30 -1.71
N LYS A 135 -29.74 -32.72 -2.88
CA LYS A 135 -30.79 -32.38 -3.87
C LYS A 135 -30.95 -33.41 -4.98
N LEU A 136 -29.98 -34.31 -5.17
CA LEU A 136 -30.02 -35.32 -6.24
C LEU A 136 -30.91 -36.52 -5.85
N PRO A 137 -31.63 -37.13 -6.80
CA PRO A 137 -32.41 -38.34 -6.52
C PRO A 137 -31.49 -39.52 -6.21
N GLN A 138 -31.86 -40.35 -5.23
CA GLN A 138 -31.04 -41.48 -4.74
C GLN A 138 -30.60 -42.45 -5.86
N MET A 139 -31.46 -42.70 -6.85
CA MET A 139 -31.12 -43.52 -8.02
C MET A 139 -29.86 -43.06 -8.78
N TRP A 140 -29.61 -41.75 -8.84
CA TRP A 140 -28.45 -41.19 -9.56
C TRP A 140 -27.19 -41.27 -8.71
N LEU A 141 -27.32 -41.09 -7.40
CA LEU A 141 -26.21 -41.21 -6.45
C LEU A 141 -25.67 -42.64 -6.42
N GLU A 142 -26.54 -43.63 -6.25
CA GLU A 142 -26.15 -45.05 -6.22
C GLU A 142 -25.52 -45.53 -7.53
N MET A 143 -25.89 -44.93 -8.66
CA MET A 143 -25.35 -45.31 -9.97
C MET A 143 -23.96 -44.70 -10.24
N VAL A 144 -23.63 -43.58 -9.61
CA VAL A 144 -22.39 -42.82 -9.88
C VAL A 144 -21.35 -42.97 -8.76
N ASP A 145 -21.78 -43.24 -7.53
CA ASP A 145 -20.88 -43.36 -6.39
C ASP A 145 -19.94 -44.57 -6.51
N LYS A 146 -18.67 -44.37 -6.14
CA LYS A 146 -17.61 -45.39 -6.22
C LYS A 146 -16.80 -45.36 -4.94
N MET A 147 -16.82 -46.47 -4.19
CA MET A 147 -16.12 -46.61 -2.91
C MET A 147 -14.60 -46.74 -3.04
N GLU A 148 -14.10 -47.20 -4.19
CA GLU A 148 -12.68 -47.45 -4.40
C GLU A 148 -12.22 -46.79 -5.70
N LEU A 149 -11.09 -46.08 -5.62
CA LEU A 149 -10.39 -45.50 -6.76
C LEU A 149 -8.96 -46.05 -6.76
N ILE A 150 -8.61 -46.82 -7.79
CA ILE A 150 -7.27 -47.38 -7.96
C ILE A 150 -6.43 -46.38 -8.77
N GLU A 151 -5.45 -45.75 -8.14
CA GLU A 151 -4.46 -44.90 -8.82
C GLU A 151 -3.16 -45.66 -9.06
N TYR A 152 -2.69 -45.70 -10.31
CA TYR A 152 -1.41 -46.31 -10.68
C TYR A 152 -0.29 -45.26 -10.76
N PRO A 153 0.90 -45.51 -10.18
CA PRO A 153 2.04 -44.61 -10.34
C PRO A 153 2.52 -44.64 -11.81
N ASN A 154 2.70 -43.46 -12.43
CA ASN A 154 3.08 -43.20 -13.83
C ASN A 154 1.97 -43.12 -14.90
N GLU A 155 0.68 -43.14 -14.55
CA GLU A 155 -0.33 -42.67 -15.51
C GLU A 155 -0.39 -41.13 -15.51
N LYS A 156 -0.11 -40.52 -16.66
CA LYS A 156 -0.29 -39.08 -16.85
C LYS A 156 -1.79 -38.79 -16.82
N LYS A 157 -2.25 -38.08 -15.79
CA LYS A 157 -3.62 -37.53 -15.71
C LYS A 157 -3.81 -36.58 -16.91
N CYS A 158 -4.60 -36.99 -17.90
CA CYS A 158 -5.13 -36.12 -18.95
C CYS A 158 -6.26 -35.25 -18.40
#